data_AF-A0A352AJ28-F1
#
_entry.id   AF-A0A352AJ28-F1
#
_cell.length_a   1.000
_cell.length_b   1.000
_cell.length_c   1.000
_cell.angle_alpha   90.00
_cell.angle_beta   90.00
_cell.angle_gamma   90.00
#
_symmetry.space_group_name_H-M   'P 1'
#
loop_
_entity.id
_entity.type
_entity.pdbx_description
1 polymer ?
#
loop_
_entity_poly.entity_id
_entity_poly.type
_entity_poly.pdbx_seq_one_letter_code
_entity_poly.pdbx_strand_id
1 'polypeptide(L)'
;MSSSVRWTTYRNPRYNFEFPYPSNWIAFPMPDNRDGQAFRDPQNPDFEIRGWAEFAMLDASSLPRQAPSPQKNFTTNQGAVGKLQVDLGSQTSLMTLTLNQGEVLYNWQGQCQSKQFADCYRFFYYVASQYRLPVPEK
;
A
#
# COMPACT_ATOMS: atom_id res chain seq x y z
N MET A 1 -28.15 10.22 9.35
CA MET A 1 -27.06 11.13 9.76
C MET A 1 -25.76 10.54 9.24
N SER A 2 -25.09 11.17 8.27
CA SER A 2 -23.82 10.66 7.75
C SER A 2 -22.72 10.90 8.78
N SER A 3 -22.19 9.85 9.39
CA SER A 3 -20.94 9.94 10.14
C SER A 3 -19.83 10.33 9.17
N SER A 4 -19.30 11.55 9.29
CA SER A 4 -18.11 11.95 8.54
C SER A 4 -16.95 11.04 8.95
N VAL A 5 -16.42 10.25 8.01
CA VAL A 5 -15.24 9.42 8.25
C VAL A 5 -14.07 10.34 8.61
N ARG A 6 -13.53 10.21 9.83
CA ARG A 6 -12.31 10.90 10.26
C ARG A 6 -11.10 10.08 9.83
N TRP A 7 -10.10 10.74 9.27
CA TRP A 7 -8.86 10.13 8.79
C TRP A 7 -7.72 10.35 9.77
N THR A 8 -6.87 9.35 9.91
CA THR A 8 -5.59 9.41 10.63
C THR A 8 -4.47 9.05 9.66
N THR A 9 -3.26 9.56 9.88
CA THR A 9 -2.08 9.23 9.08
C THR A 9 -1.18 8.27 9.84
N TYR A 10 -0.87 7.13 9.24
CA TYR A 10 0.20 6.27 9.72
C TYR A 10 1.53 6.81 9.19
N ARG A 11 2.54 6.88 10.06
CA ARG A 11 3.93 7.19 9.70
C ARG A 11 4.81 6.05 10.18
N ASN A 12 5.54 5.42 9.27
CA ASN A 12 6.54 4.44 9.66
C ASN A 12 7.76 5.15 10.27
N PRO A 13 8.20 4.79 11.49
CA PRO A 13 9.26 5.52 12.19
C PRO A 13 10.66 5.29 11.63
N ARG A 14 10.89 4.22 10.86
CA ARG A 14 12.20 3.87 10.33
C ARG A 14 12.42 4.39 8.91
N TYR A 15 11.45 4.17 8.05
CA TYR A 15 11.50 4.49 6.61
C TYR A 15 10.76 5.79 6.27
N ASN A 16 10.11 6.43 7.25
CA ASN A 16 9.46 7.74 7.16
C ASN A 16 8.36 7.88 6.07
N PHE A 17 7.91 6.78 5.47
CA PHE A 17 6.74 6.79 4.60
C PHE A 17 5.46 6.95 5.40
N GLU A 18 4.42 7.46 4.74
CA GLU A 18 3.11 7.67 5.36
C GLU A 18 1.95 7.40 4.40
N PHE A 19 0.82 6.99 4.97
CA PHE A 19 -0.45 6.85 4.26
C PHE A 19 -1.65 7.06 5.20
N PRO A 20 -2.80 7.55 4.69
CA PRO A 20 -3.98 7.75 5.50
C PRO A 20 -4.79 6.47 5.71
N TYR A 21 -5.51 6.39 6.82
CA TYR A 21 -6.44 5.32 7.15
C TYR A 21 -7.64 5.86 7.94
N PRO A 22 -8.81 5.20 7.93
CA PRO A 22 -9.94 5.62 8.76
C PRO A 22 -9.60 5.47 10.24
N SER A 23 -9.83 6.52 11.02
CA SER A 23 -9.45 6.60 12.44
C SER A 23 -10.11 5.54 13.34
N ASN A 24 -11.21 4.92 12.90
CA ASN A 24 -11.89 3.84 13.60
C ASN A 24 -11.34 2.45 13.26
N TRP A 25 -10.38 2.34 12.32
CA TRP A 25 -9.76 1.07 11.97
C TRP A 25 -8.76 0.63 13.03
N ILE A 26 -8.67 -0.68 13.21
CA ILE A 26 -7.83 -1.30 14.24
C ILE A 26 -6.48 -1.65 13.62
N ALA A 27 -5.39 -1.24 14.28
CA ALA A 27 -4.05 -1.67 13.94
C ALA A 27 -3.91 -3.19 14.15
N PHE A 28 -3.40 -3.89 13.15
CA PHE A 28 -3.23 -5.34 13.14
C PHE A 28 -1.78 -5.71 12.79
N PRO A 29 -1.16 -6.72 13.43
CA PRO A 29 0.22 -7.09 13.16
C PRO A 29 0.44 -7.49 11.69
N MET A 30 1.59 -7.15 11.14
CA MET A 30 2.00 -7.65 9.83
C MET A 30 2.32 -9.16 9.93
N PRO A 31 1.81 -10.01 9.02
CA PRO A 31 2.04 -11.46 9.08
C PRO A 31 3.52 -11.87 8.91
N ASP A 32 4.32 -11.07 8.21
CA ASP A 32 5.69 -11.44 7.81
C ASP A 32 6.79 -10.57 8.49
N ASN A 33 6.49 -9.91 9.62
CA ASN A 33 7.43 -9.01 10.32
C ASN A 33 8.06 -7.89 9.45
N ARG A 34 7.47 -7.56 8.31
CA ARG A 34 7.95 -6.45 7.46
C ARG A 34 7.84 -5.13 8.20
N ASP A 35 8.70 -4.18 7.87
CA ASP A 35 8.76 -2.89 8.55
C ASP A 35 7.59 -2.00 8.11
N GLY A 36 6.49 -2.09 8.85
CA GLY A 36 5.20 -1.58 8.41
C GLY A 36 4.08 -1.82 9.41
N GLN A 37 2.85 -1.55 8.97
CA GLN A 37 1.64 -1.71 9.79
C GLN A 37 0.45 -2.06 8.88
N ALA A 38 -0.39 -2.99 9.34
CA ALA A 38 -1.70 -3.24 8.76
C ALA A 38 -2.81 -2.58 9.61
N PHE A 39 -3.90 -2.22 8.95
CA PHE A 39 -5.12 -1.69 9.54
C PHE A 39 -6.32 -2.39 8.92
N ARG A 40 -7.29 -2.77 9.73
CA ARG A 40 -8.53 -3.43 9.27
C ARG A 40 -9.77 -2.76 9.79
N ASP A 41 -10.85 -2.89 9.03
CA ASP A 41 -12.17 -2.48 9.47
C ASP A 41 -12.62 -3.31 10.69
N PRO A 42 -13.04 -2.68 11.80
CA PRO A 42 -13.52 -3.40 12.98
C PRO A 42 -14.78 -4.24 12.73
N GLN A 43 -15.58 -3.90 11.72
CA GLN A 43 -16.82 -4.59 11.36
C GLN A 43 -16.64 -5.58 10.19
N ASN A 44 -15.57 -5.44 9.41
CA ASN A 44 -15.26 -6.32 8.29
C ASN A 44 -13.76 -6.69 8.27
N PRO A 45 -13.35 -7.76 8.98
CA PRO A 45 -11.94 -8.13 9.11
C PRO A 45 -11.23 -8.44 7.78
N ASP A 46 -11.97 -8.78 6.72
CA ASP A 46 -11.43 -9.03 5.39
C ASP A 46 -11.11 -7.74 4.63
N PHE A 47 -11.60 -6.59 5.11
CA PHE A 47 -11.30 -5.28 4.54
C PHE A 47 -10.11 -4.65 5.27
N GLU A 48 -8.97 -4.70 4.60
CA GLU A 48 -7.69 -4.37 5.18
C GLU A 48 -6.87 -3.48 4.25
N ILE A 49 -6.02 -2.64 4.85
CA ILE A 49 -4.91 -1.98 4.17
C ILE A 49 -3.63 -2.20 4.95
N ARG A 50 -2.50 -2.25 4.27
CA ARG A 50 -1.18 -2.38 4.89
C ARG A 50 -0.15 -1.61 4.09
N GLY A 51 0.86 -1.09 4.77
CA GLY A 51 2.03 -0.51 4.13
C GLY A 51 3.30 -0.94 4.83
N TRP A 52 4.32 -1.22 4.04
CA TRP A 52 5.64 -1.65 4.51
C TRP A 52 6.74 -1.16 3.58
N ALA A 53 7.97 -1.13 4.10
CA ALA A 53 9.16 -0.88 3.31
C ALA A 53 10.19 -1.99 3.53
N GLU A 54 11.03 -2.19 2.51
CA GLU A 54 12.13 -3.15 2.52
C GLU A 54 13.27 -2.67 1.63
N PHE A 55 14.49 -3.11 1.94
CA PHE A 55 15.60 -2.89 1.01
C PHE A 55 15.37 -3.73 -0.25
N ALA A 56 15.53 -3.11 -1.40
CA ALA A 56 15.61 -3.79 -2.68
C ALA A 56 16.84 -4.70 -2.61
N MET A 57 16.65 -6.00 -2.39
CA MET A 57 17.74 -6.96 -2.55
C MET A 57 18.13 -6.94 -4.04
N LEU A 58 19.22 -6.24 -4.36
CA LEU A 58 19.91 -6.34 -5.64
C LEU A 58 20.59 -7.71 -5.71
N ASP A 59 19.80 -8.77 -5.82
CA ASP A 59 20.37 -10.06 -6.17
C ASP A 59 20.49 -10.12 -7.70
N ALA A 60 21.66 -9.70 -8.19
CA ALA A 60 22.04 -9.80 -9.59
C ALA A 60 22.04 -11.25 -10.12
N SER A 61 21.92 -12.25 -9.24
CA SER A 61 21.99 -13.68 -9.54
C SER A 61 20.63 -14.33 -9.83
N SER A 62 19.52 -13.70 -9.46
CA SER A 62 18.17 -14.33 -9.50
C SER A 62 17.18 -13.67 -10.45
N LEU A 63 17.59 -12.65 -11.23
CA LEU A 63 16.79 -12.16 -12.34
C LEU A 63 16.75 -13.22 -13.46
N PRO A 64 15.56 -13.73 -13.86
CA PRO A 64 15.43 -14.23 -15.22
C PRO A 64 15.88 -13.10 -16.14
N ARG A 65 16.79 -13.43 -17.08
CA ARG A 65 17.24 -12.54 -18.15
C ARG A 65 15.97 -11.98 -18.83
N GLN A 66 15.58 -10.75 -18.50
CA GLN A 66 14.31 -10.07 -18.87
C GLN A 66 13.05 -10.37 -18.01
N ALA A 67 13.10 -10.17 -16.69
CA ALA A 67 11.87 -9.70 -16.03
C ALA A 67 11.57 -8.28 -16.57
N PRO A 68 10.42 -8.02 -17.22
CA PRO A 68 10.10 -6.68 -17.69
C PRO A 68 10.16 -5.71 -16.51
N SER A 69 10.85 -4.58 -16.68
CA SER A 69 10.83 -3.50 -15.70
C SER A 69 9.36 -3.23 -15.33
N PRO A 70 8.98 -3.22 -14.04
CA PRO A 70 7.59 -3.05 -13.66
C PRO A 70 7.03 -1.82 -14.36
N GLN A 71 6.01 -2.00 -15.21
CA GLN A 71 5.41 -0.91 -15.94
C GLN A 71 4.90 0.12 -14.91
N LYS A 72 5.50 1.31 -14.92
CA LYS A 72 5.05 2.41 -14.08
C LYS A 72 3.77 2.98 -14.68
N ASN A 73 2.68 2.92 -13.94
CA ASN A 73 1.33 3.29 -14.41
C ASN A 73 0.58 4.18 -13.40
N PHE A 74 1.26 4.60 -12.33
CA PHE A 74 0.64 5.35 -11.25
C PHE A 74 1.56 6.45 -10.71
N THR A 75 0.97 7.58 -10.35
CA THR A 75 1.66 8.72 -9.72
C THR A 75 0.88 9.14 -8.48
N THR A 76 1.53 9.20 -7.32
CA THR A 76 0.91 9.72 -6.09
C THR A 76 0.73 11.23 -6.15
N ASN A 77 -0.05 11.81 -5.25
CA ASN A 77 -0.24 13.27 -5.15
C ASN A 77 1.06 14.01 -4.78
N GLN A 78 2.05 13.32 -4.19
CA GLN A 78 3.38 13.87 -3.95
C GLN A 78 4.24 13.89 -5.23
N GLY A 79 3.83 13.19 -6.29
CA GLY A 79 4.59 13.03 -7.52
C GLY A 79 5.45 11.77 -7.57
N ALA A 80 5.31 10.85 -6.61
CA ALA A 80 6.06 9.59 -6.64
C ALA A 80 5.48 8.66 -7.71
N VAL A 81 6.32 8.17 -8.62
CA VAL A 81 5.90 7.34 -9.76
C VAL A 81 6.25 5.88 -9.52
N GLY A 82 5.27 4.99 -9.67
CA GLY A 82 5.46 3.55 -9.56
C GLY A 82 4.37 2.73 -10.23
N LYS A 83 4.17 1.51 -9.72
CA LYS A 83 3.21 0.55 -10.27
C LYS A 83 2.05 0.35 -9.30
N LEU A 84 0.84 0.54 -9.78
CA LEU A 84 -0.39 0.12 -9.13
C LEU A 84 -0.95 -1.10 -9.88
N GLN A 85 -0.98 -2.24 -9.22
CA GLN A 85 -1.49 -3.51 -9.75
C GLN A 85 -2.81 -3.87 -9.08
N VAL A 86 -3.74 -4.43 -9.84
CA VAL A 86 -4.99 -4.97 -9.35
C VAL A 86 -5.04 -6.45 -9.69
N ASP A 87 -5.22 -7.29 -8.68
CA ASP A 87 -5.32 -8.74 -8.82
C ASP A 87 -6.71 -9.18 -8.33
N LEU A 88 -7.57 -9.58 -9.26
CA LEU A 88 -8.93 -10.04 -8.97
C LEU A 88 -8.92 -11.55 -8.72
N GLY A 89 -8.96 -11.96 -7.44
CA GLY A 89 -9.06 -13.36 -7.06
C GLY A 89 -10.52 -13.86 -6.97
N SER A 90 -10.69 -15.16 -6.77
CA SER A 90 -12.02 -15.79 -6.64
C SER A 90 -12.71 -15.45 -5.32
N GLN A 91 -11.95 -15.30 -4.23
CA GLN A 91 -12.46 -14.97 -2.89
C GLN A 91 -12.05 -13.56 -2.45
N THR A 92 -10.79 -13.23 -2.69
CA THR A 92 -10.15 -11.99 -2.25
C THR A 92 -9.53 -11.28 -3.44
N SER A 93 -9.68 -9.96 -3.50
CA SER A 93 -9.06 -9.11 -4.50
C SER A 93 -8.11 -8.12 -3.84
N LEU A 94 -7.04 -7.80 -4.55
CA LEU A 94 -5.93 -6.99 -4.05
C LEU A 94 -5.69 -5.78 -4.96
N MET A 95 -5.31 -4.66 -4.35
CA MET A 95 -4.71 -3.52 -5.03
C MET A 95 -3.35 -3.25 -4.39
N THR A 96 -2.27 -3.36 -5.15
CA THR A 96 -0.90 -3.21 -4.65
C THR A 96 -0.21 -2.04 -5.34
N LEU A 97 0.26 -1.07 -4.56
CA LEU A 97 1.14 0.01 -4.98
C LEU A 97 2.59 -0.36 -4.61
N THR A 98 3.49 -0.27 -5.58
CA THR A 98 4.94 -0.38 -5.37
C THR A 98 5.63 0.87 -5.89
N LEU A 99 6.35 1.55 -5.00
CA LEU A 99 7.20 2.70 -5.27
C LEU A 99 8.65 2.33 -4.95
N ASN A 100 9.60 3.00 -5.60
CA ASN A 100 11.03 2.84 -5.34
C ASN A 100 11.69 4.21 -5.17
N GLN A 101 12.54 4.34 -4.14
CA GLN A 101 13.39 5.51 -3.91
C GLN A 101 14.75 5.04 -3.40
N GLY A 102 15.79 5.23 -4.21
CA GLY A 102 17.12 4.68 -3.92
C GLY A 102 17.11 3.15 -3.90
N GLU A 103 17.54 2.58 -2.78
CA GLU A 103 17.58 1.13 -2.54
C GLU A 103 16.38 0.63 -1.72
N VAL A 104 15.34 1.44 -1.55
CA VAL A 104 14.18 1.09 -0.72
C VAL A 104 12.92 0.93 -1.59
N LEU A 105 12.30 -0.25 -1.47
CA LEU A 105 10.98 -0.53 -2.00
C LEU A 105 9.93 -0.18 -0.95
N TYR A 106 8.97 0.65 -1.36
CA TYR A 106 7.84 1.07 -0.56
C TYR A 106 6.58 0.45 -1.13
N ASN A 107 5.87 -0.30 -0.30
CA ASN A 107 4.72 -1.05 -0.71
C ASN A 107 3.49 -0.64 0.10
N TRP A 108 2.37 -0.61 -0.59
CA TRP A 108 1.05 -0.49 0.03
C TRP A 108 0.10 -1.47 -0.64
N GLN A 109 -0.77 -2.10 0.15
CA GLN A 109 -1.74 -3.05 -0.35
C GLN A 109 -3.10 -2.82 0.31
N GLY A 110 -4.14 -2.79 -0.50
CA GLY A 110 -5.54 -2.92 -0.08
C GLY A 110 -6.07 -4.30 -0.40
N GLN A 111 -6.85 -4.88 0.51
CA GLN A 111 -7.46 -6.19 0.39
C GLN A 111 -8.95 -6.13 0.78
N CYS A 112 -9.81 -6.77 -0.01
CA CYS A 112 -11.19 -7.04 0.39
C CYS A 112 -11.73 -8.31 -0.28
N GLN A 113 -12.93 -8.73 0.13
CA GLN A 113 -13.66 -9.78 -0.57
C GLN A 113 -13.92 -9.37 -2.02
N SER A 114 -13.71 -10.27 -2.98
CA SER A 114 -13.81 -9.98 -4.41
C SER A 114 -15.20 -9.48 -4.82
N LYS A 115 -16.25 -10.00 -4.19
CA LYS A 115 -17.64 -9.55 -4.45
C LYS A 115 -17.90 -8.09 -4.08
N GLN A 116 -17.05 -7.49 -3.24
CA GLN A 116 -17.14 -6.09 -2.79
C GLN A 116 -16.07 -5.21 -3.45
N PHE A 117 -15.22 -5.76 -4.32
CA PHE A 117 -14.03 -5.05 -4.79
C PHE A 117 -14.36 -3.77 -5.56
N ALA A 118 -15.48 -3.74 -6.30
CA ALA A 118 -15.93 -2.52 -6.98
C ALA A 118 -16.17 -1.35 -5.99
N ASP A 119 -16.71 -1.64 -4.81
CA ASP A 119 -16.95 -0.65 -3.75
C ASP A 119 -15.64 -0.24 -3.07
N CYS A 120 -14.76 -1.22 -2.80
CA CYS A 120 -13.47 -0.97 -2.17
C CYS A 120 -12.47 -0.27 -3.09
N TYR A 121 -12.60 -0.41 -4.41
CA TYR A 121 -11.64 0.12 -5.39
C TYR A 121 -11.38 1.61 -5.20
N ARG A 122 -12.44 2.42 -5.07
CA ARG A 122 -12.32 3.88 -4.92
C ARG A 122 -11.61 4.25 -3.63
N PHE A 123 -11.89 3.50 -2.55
CA PHE A 123 -11.22 3.69 -1.26
C PHE A 123 -9.73 3.35 -1.37
N PHE A 124 -9.38 2.20 -1.94
CA PHE A 124 -8.00 1.79 -2.12
C PHE A 124 -7.21 2.74 -3.01
N TYR A 125 -7.78 3.14 -4.14
CA TYR A 125 -7.17 4.08 -5.06
C TYR A 125 -6.91 5.43 -4.37
N TYR A 126 -7.86 5.91 -3.56
CA TYR A 126 -7.68 7.12 -2.78
C TYR A 126 -6.49 6.99 -1.83
N VAL A 127 -6.42 5.95 -1.00
CA VAL A 127 -5.31 5.77 -0.05
C VAL A 127 -3.96 5.67 -0.79
N ALA A 128 -3.90 4.90 -1.88
CA ALA A 128 -2.70 4.79 -2.72
C ALA A 128 -2.26 6.15 -3.30
N SER A 129 -3.20 6.99 -3.74
CA SER A 129 -2.89 8.34 -4.27
C SER A 129 -2.31 9.27 -3.20
N GLN A 130 -2.69 9.07 -1.93
CA GLN A 130 -2.21 9.86 -0.79
C GLN A 130 -0.92 9.31 -0.17
N TYR A 131 -0.38 8.20 -0.67
CA TYR A 131 0.86 7.62 -0.15
C TYR A 131 2.03 8.58 -0.39
N ARG A 132 2.86 8.77 0.65
CA ARG A 132 4.01 9.67 0.58
C ARG A 132 5.29 8.97 1.02
N LEU A 133 6.33 9.23 0.24
CA LEU A 133 7.71 8.88 0.51
C LEU A 133 8.39 9.96 1.35
N PRO A 134 9.47 9.61 2.07
CA PRO A 134 10.32 10.61 2.70
C PRO A 134 10.84 11.61 1.66
N VAL A 135 10.79 12.89 2.02
CA VAL A 135 11.38 13.95 1.20
C VAL A 135 12.89 13.90 1.43
N PRO A 136 13.72 13.81 0.37
CA PRO A 136 15.17 13.90 0.53
C PRO A 136 15.54 15.22 1.20
N GLU A 137 16.39 15.18 2.22
CA GLU A 137 17.00 16.40 2.76
C GLU A 137 17.82 17.07 1.63
N LYS A 138 17.66 18.38 1.48
CA LYS A 138 18.36 19.19 0.48
C LYS A 138 19.80 19.47 0.87
#